data_AF-A0A2Z6SI59-F1
#
_entry.id   AF-A0A2Z6SI59-F1
#
_cell.length_a   1.000
_cell.length_b   1.000
_cell.length_c   1.000
_cell.angle_alpha   90.00
_cell.angle_beta   90.00
_cell.angle_gamma   90.00
#
_symmetry.space_group_name_H-M   'P 1'
#
loop_
_entity.id
_entity.type
_entity.pdbx_description
1 polymer ?
#
loop_
_entity_poly.entity_id
_entity_poly.type
_entity_poly.pdbx_seq_one_letter_code
_entity_poly.pdbx_strand_id
1 'polypeptide(L)'
;MPKIKRKLKTSLLKLQQEKKYRDKISSLSSKPYSKPKNKNKPTFIKPPPPPPYKPEDKILLLGEGNFSFAHSLAKNILHAGHFITATCLDSKKVLNEKYEDAKDHIKSFIEYGGQVIYDVDATQLEKCKLLKDKRFDKIVFNFPHAGLGIKDQDRNILSNQKLLQAFFNSAIPFLTSKSLYSDINDGEIHVTMKTVEPYNQWNIKQLAKSTGHLAIKESIDFIPNQYPGYEHRRTLGYQKGKSKNSNDEILSKKPKTIIICRKEALELEKLQKEAAKNDDDDDDDEKQSVKNKKVNVGKKVKFNLNNF
;
A
#
# COMPACT_ATOMS: atom_id res chain seq x y z
N MET A 1 -45.72 -42.82 -62.98
CA MET A 1 -45.49 -43.33 -61.61
C MET A 1 -44.58 -42.41 -60.75
N PRO A 2 -45.06 -41.28 -60.16
CA PRO A 2 -44.22 -40.44 -59.28
C PRO A 2 -44.78 -40.13 -57.86
N LYS A 3 -46.04 -40.48 -57.54
CA LYS A 3 -46.69 -40.01 -56.29
C LYS A 3 -46.41 -40.89 -55.05
N ILE A 4 -46.08 -42.17 -55.20
CA ILE A 4 -45.85 -43.10 -54.07
C ILE A 4 -44.43 -42.99 -53.50
N LYS A 5 -43.39 -42.83 -54.34
CA LYS A 5 -41.99 -42.63 -53.90
C LYS A 5 -41.78 -41.31 -53.15
N ARG A 6 -42.57 -40.27 -53.44
CA ARG A 6 -42.52 -38.97 -52.75
C ARG A 6 -43.07 -39.06 -51.32
N LYS A 7 -44.18 -39.77 -51.09
CA LYS A 7 -44.77 -39.96 -49.75
C LYS A 7 -43.86 -40.76 -48.82
N LEU A 8 -43.18 -41.80 -49.31
CA LEU A 8 -42.26 -42.61 -48.50
C LEU A 8 -41.04 -41.80 -48.02
N LYS A 9 -40.48 -40.95 -48.87
CA LYS A 9 -39.32 -40.10 -48.54
C LYS A 9 -39.68 -39.05 -47.46
N THR A 10 -40.88 -38.49 -47.52
CA THR A 10 -41.36 -37.52 -46.53
C THR A 10 -41.63 -38.18 -45.17
N SER A 11 -42.21 -39.39 -45.14
CA SER A 11 -42.42 -40.13 -43.90
C SER A 11 -41.11 -40.57 -43.24
N LEU A 12 -40.10 -40.97 -44.02
CA LEU A 12 -38.78 -41.34 -43.50
C LEU A 12 -38.05 -40.14 -42.86
N LEU A 13 -38.13 -38.97 -43.50
CA LEU A 13 -37.58 -37.71 -42.95
C LEU A 13 -38.25 -37.31 -41.63
N LYS A 14 -39.57 -37.51 -41.53
CA LYS A 14 -40.33 -37.20 -40.31
C LYS A 14 -39.96 -38.13 -39.15
N LEU A 15 -39.83 -39.44 -39.41
CA LEU A 15 -39.37 -40.41 -38.42
C LEU A 15 -37.93 -40.16 -37.95
N GLN A 16 -37.04 -39.72 -38.84
CA GLN A 16 -35.67 -39.35 -38.46
C GLN A 16 -35.62 -38.08 -37.60
N GLN A 17 -36.49 -37.09 -37.87
CA GLN A 17 -36.61 -35.89 -37.04
C GLN A 17 -37.21 -36.21 -35.67
N GLU A 18 -38.24 -37.04 -35.60
CA GLU A 18 -38.84 -37.48 -34.34
C GLU A 18 -37.86 -38.29 -33.49
N LYS A 19 -37.03 -39.15 -34.10
CA LYS A 19 -35.98 -39.89 -33.40
C LYS A 19 -34.90 -38.95 -32.83
N LYS A 20 -34.42 -37.99 -33.64
CA LYS A 20 -33.49 -36.93 -33.15
C LYS A 20 -34.09 -36.10 -32.02
N TYR A 21 -35.39 -35.83 -32.06
CA TYR A 21 -36.09 -35.09 -31.01
C TYR A 21 -36.23 -35.91 -29.71
N ARG A 22 -36.55 -37.22 -29.81
CA ARG A 22 -36.60 -38.13 -28.66
C ARG A 22 -35.22 -38.36 -28.03
N ASP A 23 -34.17 -38.52 -28.83
CA ASP A 23 -32.81 -38.67 -28.33
C ASP A 23 -32.33 -37.39 -27.61
N LYS A 24 -32.73 -36.22 -28.13
CA LYS A 24 -32.48 -34.93 -27.47
C LYS A 24 -33.20 -34.81 -26.13
N ILE A 25 -34.48 -35.21 -26.04
CA ILE A 25 -35.25 -35.20 -24.78
C ILE A 25 -34.70 -36.22 -23.77
N SER A 26 -34.29 -37.41 -24.20
CA SER A 26 -33.65 -38.42 -23.35
C SER A 26 -32.32 -37.93 -22.77
N SER A 27 -31.55 -37.15 -23.53
CA SER A 27 -30.32 -36.50 -23.05
C SER A 27 -30.53 -35.31 -22.10
N LEU A 28 -31.77 -34.80 -22.01
CA LEU A 28 -32.16 -33.68 -21.15
C LEU A 28 -32.70 -34.14 -19.78
N SER A 29 -33.12 -35.40 -19.61
CA SER A 29 -33.73 -35.89 -18.36
C SER A 29 -32.77 -36.60 -17.38
N SER A 30 -31.48 -36.71 -17.71
CA SER A 30 -30.48 -37.43 -16.88
C SER A 30 -29.35 -36.55 -16.31
N LYS A 31 -29.47 -35.22 -16.38
CA LYS A 31 -28.56 -34.35 -15.62
C LYS A 31 -29.12 -34.14 -14.20
N PRO A 32 -28.40 -34.56 -13.13
CA PRO A 32 -28.79 -34.21 -11.79
C PRO A 32 -28.88 -32.68 -11.68
N TYR A 33 -29.92 -32.20 -11.01
CA TYR A 33 -30.16 -30.79 -10.74
C TYR A 33 -29.01 -30.24 -9.88
N SER A 34 -27.93 -29.80 -10.52
CA SER A 34 -26.91 -29.01 -9.86
C SER A 34 -27.52 -27.62 -9.65
N LYS A 35 -27.74 -27.24 -8.38
CA LYS A 35 -28.13 -25.87 -8.03
C LYS A 35 -27.23 -24.92 -8.83
N PRO A 36 -27.78 -23.94 -9.56
CA PRO A 36 -26.94 -22.93 -10.18
C PRO A 36 -26.07 -22.31 -9.08
N LYS A 37 -24.74 -22.47 -9.19
CA LYS A 37 -23.82 -21.70 -8.35
C LYS A 37 -24.14 -20.25 -8.64
N ASN A 38 -24.73 -19.61 -7.64
CA ASN A 38 -25.09 -18.21 -7.65
C ASN A 38 -23.80 -17.40 -7.87
N LYS A 39 -23.46 -17.11 -9.14
CA LYS A 39 -22.29 -16.31 -9.53
C LYS A 39 -22.51 -14.81 -9.30
N ASN A 40 -23.64 -14.43 -8.72
CA ASN A 40 -23.97 -13.08 -8.29
C ASN A 40 -24.23 -13.04 -6.78
N LYS A 41 -23.32 -13.58 -5.96
CA LYS A 41 -23.09 -12.90 -4.68
C LYS A 41 -22.39 -11.60 -5.04
N PRO A 42 -22.90 -10.41 -4.67
CA PRO A 42 -22.05 -9.23 -4.68
C PRO A 42 -20.83 -9.63 -3.83
N THR A 43 -19.68 -9.79 -4.47
CA THR A 43 -18.43 -9.78 -3.74
C THR A 43 -18.44 -8.42 -3.08
N PHE A 44 -18.68 -8.38 -1.77
CA PHE A 44 -18.35 -7.23 -0.97
C PHE A 44 -16.84 -7.05 -1.15
N ILE A 45 -16.45 -6.22 -2.11
CA ILE A 45 -15.07 -5.76 -2.25
C ILE A 45 -14.88 -4.97 -0.96
N LYS A 46 -14.13 -5.56 -0.01
CA LYS A 46 -13.77 -4.85 1.21
C LYS A 46 -13.18 -3.50 0.77
N PRO A 47 -13.62 -2.38 1.35
CA PRO A 47 -13.01 -1.10 1.02
C PRO A 47 -11.51 -1.20 1.27
N PRO A 48 -10.68 -0.52 0.46
CA PRO A 48 -9.25 -0.51 0.71
C PRO A 48 -8.95 0.03 2.12
N PRO A 49 -7.89 -0.44 2.77
CA PRO A 49 -7.47 0.11 4.06
C PRO A 49 -7.21 1.62 3.92
N PRO A 50 -7.46 2.42 4.97
CA PRO A 50 -7.21 3.85 4.92
C PRO A 50 -5.72 4.15 4.64
N PRO A 51 -5.40 5.33 4.08
CA PRO A 51 -4.02 5.81 3.97
C PRO A 51 -3.27 5.72 5.31
N PRO A 52 -1.98 5.36 5.32
CA PRO A 52 -1.22 5.07 6.54
C PRO A 52 -0.68 6.33 7.23
N TYR A 53 -1.50 7.39 7.32
CA TYR A 53 -1.14 8.67 7.90
C TYR A 53 -2.14 9.07 8.98
N LYS A 54 -1.63 9.63 10.08
CA LYS A 54 -2.43 10.11 11.21
C LYS A 54 -2.23 11.62 11.40
N PRO A 55 -3.21 12.33 11.98
CA PRO A 55 -3.11 13.78 12.19
C PRO A 55 -1.90 14.21 13.03
N GLU A 56 -1.41 13.33 13.91
CA GLU A 56 -0.28 13.58 14.82
C GLU A 56 1.08 13.23 14.21
N ASP A 57 1.12 12.57 13.05
CA ASP A 57 2.38 12.21 12.39
C ASP A 57 3.13 13.49 11.96
N LYS A 58 4.42 13.57 12.26
CA LYS A 58 5.32 14.54 11.63
C LYS A 58 5.69 14.06 10.25
N ILE A 59 5.17 14.69 9.20
CA ILE A 59 5.28 14.24 7.81
C ILE A 59 6.17 15.19 7.01
N LEU A 60 7.20 14.64 6.37
CA LEU A 60 7.99 15.30 5.34
C LEU A 60 7.64 14.73 3.97
N LEU A 61 7.08 15.57 3.09
CA LEU A 61 6.80 15.22 1.70
C LEU A 61 7.93 15.75 0.81
N LEU A 62 8.55 14.86 0.04
CA LEU A 62 9.70 15.16 -0.80
C LEU A 62 9.33 15.07 -2.28
N GLY A 63 9.81 16.03 -3.06
CA GLY A 63 9.65 16.04 -4.51
C GLY A 63 8.20 16.23 -4.95
N GLU A 64 7.43 17.04 -4.22
CA GLU A 64 6.10 17.45 -4.66
C GLU A 64 6.19 18.11 -6.05
N GLY A 65 5.31 17.69 -6.95
CA GLY A 65 5.12 18.35 -8.24
C GLY A 65 4.28 19.61 -8.04
N ASN A 66 3.00 19.55 -8.43
CA ASN A 66 2.05 20.64 -8.24
C ASN A 66 1.46 20.74 -6.82
N PHE A 67 2.04 20.07 -5.82
CA PHE A 67 1.57 20.03 -4.42
C PHE A 67 0.16 19.46 -4.18
N SER A 68 -0.44 18.80 -5.18
CA SER A 68 -1.78 18.23 -5.07
C SER A 68 -1.86 17.08 -4.04
N PHE A 69 -0.77 16.34 -3.83
CA PHE A 69 -0.71 15.29 -2.81
C PHE A 69 -0.73 15.88 -1.41
N ALA A 70 0.14 16.87 -1.14
CA ALA A 70 0.16 17.59 0.14
C ALA A 70 -1.20 18.23 0.45
N HIS A 71 -1.79 18.91 -0.55
CA HIS A 71 -3.12 19.49 -0.44
C HIS A 71 -4.18 18.44 -0.07
N SER A 72 -4.22 17.32 -0.79
CA SER A 72 -5.21 16.28 -0.56
C SER A 72 -5.05 15.61 0.80
N LEU A 73 -3.81 15.35 1.21
CA LEU A 73 -3.48 14.77 2.51
C LEU A 73 -3.96 15.65 3.65
N ALA A 74 -3.65 16.96 3.61
CA ALA A 74 -4.07 17.90 4.64
C ALA A 74 -5.60 18.09 4.65
N LYS A 75 -6.23 18.27 3.49
CA LYS A 75 -7.64 18.62 3.40
C LYS A 75 -8.60 17.45 3.62
N ASN A 76 -8.34 16.32 2.97
CA ASN A 76 -9.31 15.23 2.82
C ASN A 76 -9.03 14.01 3.71
N ILE A 77 -7.79 13.86 4.20
CA ILE A 77 -7.39 12.69 4.98
C ILE A 77 -7.17 13.08 6.44
N LEU A 78 -6.31 14.06 6.68
CA LEU A 78 -5.91 14.44 8.04
C LEU A 78 -6.74 15.59 8.61
N HIS A 79 -7.42 16.35 7.76
CA HIS A 79 -8.12 17.59 8.11
C HIS A 79 -7.24 18.59 8.86
N ALA A 80 -5.93 18.50 8.67
CA ALA A 80 -4.89 19.29 9.33
C ALA A 80 -3.58 19.21 8.54
N GLY A 81 -2.80 20.28 8.53
CA GLY A 81 -1.50 20.38 7.87
C GLY A 81 -0.34 20.79 8.78
N HIS A 82 -0.59 21.13 10.04
CA HIS A 82 0.40 21.73 10.95
C HIS A 82 1.65 20.87 11.21
N PHE A 83 1.56 19.55 11.05
CA PHE A 83 2.71 18.64 11.14
C PHE A 83 3.23 18.17 9.77
N ILE A 84 2.80 18.80 8.67
CA ILE A 84 3.20 18.44 7.32
C ILE A 84 4.13 19.52 6.75
N THR A 85 5.34 19.11 6.38
CA THR A 85 6.29 19.91 5.60
C THR A 85 6.36 19.34 4.18
N ALA A 86 5.87 20.08 3.20
CA ALA A 86 5.89 19.71 1.79
C ALA A 86 7.02 20.41 1.05
N THR A 87 7.79 19.66 0.27
CA THR A 87 9.00 20.18 -0.37
C THR A 87 9.10 19.79 -1.84
N CYS A 88 9.77 20.62 -2.63
CA CYS A 88 10.12 20.31 -4.00
C CYS A 88 11.55 20.76 -4.33
N LEU A 89 12.14 20.14 -5.36
CA LEU A 89 13.48 20.49 -5.85
C LEU A 89 13.46 21.81 -6.63
N ASP A 90 12.35 22.12 -7.31
CA ASP A 90 12.23 23.32 -8.11
C ASP A 90 12.18 24.57 -7.22
N SER A 91 12.85 25.64 -7.65
CA SER A 91 12.62 26.96 -7.08
C SER A 91 11.16 27.37 -7.27
N LYS A 92 10.67 28.28 -6.41
CA LYS A 92 9.31 28.83 -6.54
C LYS A 92 9.01 29.38 -7.94
N LYS A 93 10.01 29.97 -8.61
CA LYS A 93 9.86 30.49 -9.98
C LYS A 93 9.62 29.35 -10.97
N VAL A 94 10.51 28.36 -11.00
CA VAL A 94 10.45 27.21 -11.91
C VAL A 94 9.16 26.40 -11.68
N LEU A 95 8.76 26.23 -10.43
CA LEU A 95 7.52 25.55 -10.09
C LEU A 95 6.30 26.22 -10.74
N ASN A 96 6.18 27.54 -10.60
CA ASN A 96 5.06 28.31 -11.16
C ASN A 96 5.04 28.30 -12.69
N GLU A 97 6.21 28.17 -13.33
CA GLU A 97 6.31 28.02 -14.79
C GLU A 97 5.86 26.62 -15.25
N LYS A 98 6.14 25.58 -14.46
CA LYS A 98 5.79 24.19 -14.78
C LYS A 98 4.34 23.83 -14.46
N TYR A 99 3.78 24.38 -13.40
CA TYR A 99 2.50 23.98 -12.82
C TYR A 99 1.72 25.22 -12.37
N GLU A 100 0.86 25.74 -13.25
CA GLU A 100 0.01 26.91 -12.95
C GLU A 100 -0.93 26.65 -11.76
N ASP A 101 -1.45 25.43 -11.67
CA ASP A 101 -2.35 24.93 -10.63
C ASP A 101 -1.68 24.74 -9.26
N ALA A 102 -0.34 24.74 -9.19
CA ALA A 102 0.36 24.57 -7.92
C ALA A 102 0.04 25.68 -6.91
N LYS A 103 -0.25 26.89 -7.38
CA LYS A 103 -0.55 28.04 -6.52
C LYS A 103 -1.79 27.80 -5.65
N ASP A 104 -2.84 27.23 -6.23
CA ASP A 104 -4.10 26.99 -5.52
C ASP A 104 -3.95 25.84 -4.52
N HIS A 105 -3.26 24.76 -4.92
CA HIS A 105 -2.94 23.67 -3.99
C HIS A 105 -2.08 24.14 -2.82
N ILE A 106 -1.02 24.90 -3.08
CA ILE A 106 -0.13 25.46 -2.05
C ILE A 106 -0.91 26.39 -1.13
N LYS A 107 -1.70 27.32 -1.68
CA LYS A 107 -2.50 28.26 -0.88
C LYS A 107 -3.42 27.49 0.07
N SER A 108 -4.20 26.55 -0.45
CA SER A 108 -5.10 25.78 0.40
C SER A 108 -4.34 24.90 1.39
N PHE A 109 -3.23 24.26 1.01
CA PHE A 109 -2.41 23.47 1.93
C PHE A 109 -1.87 24.32 3.11
N ILE A 110 -1.46 25.56 2.85
CA ILE A 110 -1.04 26.51 3.89
C ILE A 110 -2.22 26.95 4.76
N GLU A 111 -3.43 27.12 4.21
CA GLU A 111 -4.66 27.41 4.99
C GLU A 111 -4.99 26.28 5.99
N TYR A 112 -4.65 25.03 5.68
CA TYR A 112 -4.72 23.91 6.63
C TYR A 112 -3.55 23.85 7.62
N GLY A 113 -2.60 24.80 7.56
CA GLY A 113 -1.43 24.90 8.44
C GLY A 113 -0.15 24.26 7.91
N GLY A 114 -0.16 23.78 6.65
CA GLY A 114 1.00 23.16 6.01
C GLY A 114 2.19 24.09 5.78
N GLN A 115 3.41 23.56 5.89
CA GLN A 115 4.64 24.29 5.55
C GLN A 115 5.14 23.89 4.16
N VAL A 116 5.46 24.87 3.31
CA VAL A 116 6.08 24.63 2.00
C VAL A 116 7.54 25.10 1.99
N ILE A 117 8.45 24.27 1.48
CA ILE A 117 9.86 24.60 1.29
C ILE A 117 10.29 24.28 -0.15
N TYR A 118 10.84 25.25 -0.85
CA TYR A 118 11.37 25.10 -2.21
C TYR A 118 12.86 24.79 -2.17
N ASP A 119 13.43 24.39 -3.32
CA ASP A 119 14.87 24.16 -3.50
C ASP A 119 15.44 23.09 -2.55
N VAL A 120 14.65 22.05 -2.24
CA VAL A 120 15.06 20.93 -1.38
C VAL A 120 15.48 19.73 -2.22
N ASP A 121 16.77 19.41 -2.15
CA ASP A 121 17.31 18.17 -2.72
C ASP A 121 17.15 17.02 -1.72
N ALA A 122 16.30 16.05 -2.07
CA ALA A 122 16.05 14.86 -1.26
C ALA A 122 17.30 13.99 -1.04
N THR A 123 18.35 14.16 -1.83
CA THR A 123 19.63 13.45 -1.66
C THR A 123 20.58 14.16 -0.70
N GLN A 124 20.24 15.38 -0.24
CA GLN A 124 21.08 16.25 0.56
C GLN A 124 20.24 17.07 1.57
N LEU A 125 19.29 16.42 2.25
CA LEU A 125 18.38 17.01 3.23
C LEU A 125 19.10 17.80 4.33
N GLU A 126 20.31 17.37 4.73
CA GLU A 126 21.15 18.04 5.71
C GLU A 126 21.57 19.46 5.30
N LYS A 127 21.55 19.77 3.99
CA LYS A 127 21.83 21.13 3.48
C LYS A 127 20.64 22.07 3.64
N CYS A 128 19.43 21.54 3.84
CA CYS A 128 18.25 22.36 4.05
C CYS A 128 18.19 22.86 5.50
N LYS A 129 18.58 24.11 5.73
CA LYS A 129 18.60 24.74 7.06
C LYS A 129 17.25 24.69 7.78
N LEU A 130 16.14 24.71 7.05
CA LEU A 130 14.78 24.66 7.60
C LEU A 130 14.36 23.26 8.08
N LEU A 131 15.10 22.22 7.69
CA LEU A 131 14.93 20.85 8.19
C LEU A 131 15.90 20.53 9.33
N LYS A 132 16.88 21.40 9.60
CA LYS A 132 17.87 21.18 10.65
C LYS A 132 17.19 20.87 11.99
N ASP A 133 17.72 19.87 12.69
CA ASP A 133 17.26 19.41 14.01
C ASP A 133 15.81 18.87 14.04
N LYS A 134 15.17 18.69 12.88
CA LYS A 134 13.86 18.05 12.77
C LYS A 134 14.01 16.54 12.55
N ARG A 135 13.05 15.80 13.08
CA ARG A 135 12.82 14.37 12.76
C ARG A 135 11.34 14.15 12.45
N PHE A 136 11.07 13.15 11.62
CA PHE A 136 9.77 12.87 11.02
C PHE A 136 9.37 11.41 11.25
N ASP A 137 8.08 11.23 11.53
CA ASP A 137 7.44 9.93 11.65
C ASP A 137 7.19 9.32 10.26
N LYS A 138 7.01 10.18 9.25
CA LYS A 138 6.82 9.79 7.85
C LYS A 138 7.67 10.67 6.94
N ILE A 139 8.56 10.05 6.16
CA ILE A 139 9.27 10.70 5.05
C ILE A 139 8.74 10.08 3.75
N VAL A 140 7.98 10.85 2.97
CA VAL A 140 7.27 10.35 1.78
C VAL A 140 7.95 10.87 0.53
N PHE A 141 8.31 9.97 -0.38
CA PHE A 141 8.83 10.32 -1.71
C PHE A 141 8.05 9.56 -2.78
N ASN A 142 7.05 10.24 -3.36
CA ASN A 142 6.16 9.65 -4.35
C ASN A 142 6.76 9.73 -5.76
N PHE A 143 6.92 8.57 -6.40
CA PHE A 143 7.44 8.44 -7.77
C PHE A 143 8.76 9.19 -8.03
N PRO A 144 9.80 9.06 -7.16
CA PRO A 144 11.08 9.72 -7.36
C PRO A 144 11.66 9.37 -8.73
N HIS A 145 12.22 10.34 -9.44
CA HIS A 145 12.86 10.12 -10.73
C HIS A 145 13.92 11.21 -11.00
N ALA A 146 15.11 10.82 -11.47
CA ALA A 146 16.26 11.73 -11.62
C ALA A 146 16.06 12.80 -12.71
N GLY A 147 15.16 12.55 -13.67
CA GLY A 147 14.70 13.55 -14.64
C GLY A 147 15.72 13.90 -15.73
N LEU A 148 16.85 13.18 -15.83
CA LEU A 148 17.99 13.51 -16.69
C LEU A 148 17.78 13.29 -18.20
N GLY A 149 16.59 12.87 -18.65
CA GLY A 149 16.31 12.64 -20.08
C GLY A 149 17.18 11.58 -20.76
N ILE A 150 17.84 10.70 -19.99
CA ILE A 150 18.72 9.65 -20.50
C ILE A 150 17.89 8.64 -21.31
N LYS A 151 18.21 8.51 -22.60
CA LYS A 151 17.55 7.59 -23.54
C LYS A 151 17.97 6.14 -23.39
N ASP A 152 19.24 5.94 -23.01
CA ASP A 152 19.80 4.61 -22.75
C ASP A 152 19.20 4.03 -21.47
N GLN A 153 18.56 2.87 -21.58
CA GLN A 153 17.76 2.31 -20.48
C GLN A 153 18.64 1.97 -19.27
N ASP A 154 19.79 1.35 -19.47
CA ASP A 154 20.66 0.88 -18.38
C ASP A 154 21.28 2.07 -17.63
N ARG A 155 21.73 3.11 -18.34
CA ARG A 155 22.18 4.36 -17.71
C ARG A 155 21.04 5.07 -16.99
N ASN A 156 19.82 5.03 -17.53
CA ASN A 156 18.64 5.60 -16.87
C ASN A 156 18.31 4.85 -15.57
N ILE A 157 18.34 3.52 -15.59
CA ILE A 157 18.17 2.67 -14.40
C ILE A 157 19.24 3.01 -13.37
N LEU A 158 20.52 3.01 -13.75
CA LEU A 158 21.62 3.32 -12.85
C LEU A 158 21.50 4.71 -12.22
N SER A 159 21.07 5.72 -12.99
CA SER A 159 20.85 7.07 -12.48
C SER A 159 19.75 7.12 -11.42
N ASN A 160 18.64 6.40 -11.62
CA ASN A 160 17.55 6.37 -10.66
C ASN A 160 17.90 5.52 -9.42
N GLN A 161 18.71 4.47 -9.58
CA GLN A 161 19.27 3.73 -8.45
C GLN A 161 20.18 4.62 -7.58
N LYS A 162 21.07 5.42 -8.21
CA LYS A 162 21.92 6.38 -7.49
C LYS A 162 21.12 7.43 -6.73
N LEU A 163 20.06 7.98 -7.36
CA LEU A 163 19.13 8.90 -6.70
C LEU A 163 18.54 8.29 -5.43
N LEU A 164 17.97 7.09 -5.53
CA LEU A 164 17.34 6.41 -4.40
C LEU A 164 18.34 6.05 -3.30
N GLN A 165 19.52 5.57 -3.67
CA GLN A 165 20.57 5.25 -2.69
C GLN A 165 21.00 6.48 -1.90
N ALA A 166 21.23 7.61 -2.58
CA ALA A 166 21.61 8.86 -1.93
C ALA A 166 20.47 9.41 -1.07
N PHE A 167 19.22 9.35 -1.56
CA PHE A 167 18.03 9.70 -0.78
C PHE A 167 17.93 8.89 0.51
N PHE A 168 18.07 7.56 0.46
CA PHE A 168 17.98 6.74 1.67
C PHE A 168 19.03 7.12 2.71
N ASN A 169 20.27 7.36 2.29
CA ASN A 169 21.33 7.81 3.18
C ASN A 169 21.02 9.18 3.79
N SER A 170 20.49 10.11 2.99
CA SER A 170 20.13 11.45 3.44
C SER A 170 18.91 11.47 4.38
N ALA A 171 17.96 10.55 4.22
CA ALA A 171 16.74 10.48 5.02
C ALA A 171 16.93 9.83 6.42
N ILE A 172 17.88 8.91 6.58
CA ILE A 172 18.09 8.16 7.84
C ILE A 172 18.20 9.07 9.08
N PRO A 173 19.02 10.14 9.09
CA PRO A 173 19.16 11.02 10.26
C PRO A 173 17.88 11.79 10.63
N PHE A 174 16.95 11.91 9.69
CA PHE A 174 15.69 12.62 9.85
C PHE A 174 14.53 11.73 10.27
N LEU A 175 14.73 10.42 10.42
CA LEU A 175 13.70 9.53 10.96
C LEU A 175 13.63 9.64 12.48
N THR A 176 12.40 9.72 13.01
CA THR A 176 12.19 9.54 14.45
C THR A 176 12.67 8.16 14.89
N SER A 177 13.19 8.06 16.11
CA SER A 177 13.63 6.80 16.70
C SER A 177 13.46 6.80 18.21
N LYS A 178 12.74 5.80 18.71
CA LYS A 178 12.58 5.58 20.16
C LYS A 178 13.91 5.28 20.83
N SER A 179 14.72 4.41 20.21
CA SER A 179 15.98 3.93 20.80
C SER A 179 17.13 4.91 20.67
N LEU A 180 17.21 5.67 19.57
CA LEU A 180 18.35 6.57 19.34
C LEU A 180 18.13 7.99 19.84
N TYR A 181 16.89 8.47 19.81
CA TYR A 181 16.58 9.88 20.05
C TYR A 181 15.47 10.08 21.10
N SER A 182 14.99 8.99 21.71
CA SER A 182 13.87 9.03 22.66
C SER A 182 12.62 9.71 22.09
N ASP A 183 12.43 9.62 20.77
CA ASP A 183 11.19 10.05 20.14
C ASP A 183 10.04 9.13 20.58
N ILE A 184 8.80 9.58 20.41
CA ILE A 184 7.60 8.80 20.80
C ILE A 184 7.42 7.58 19.89
N ASN A 185 7.75 7.73 18.61
CA ASN A 185 7.56 6.72 17.57
C ASN A 185 8.88 6.43 16.83
N ASP A 186 8.92 5.28 16.16
CA ASP A 186 9.94 5.02 15.14
C ASP A 186 9.40 5.45 13.77
N GLY A 187 10.20 6.22 13.05
CA GLY A 187 9.82 6.79 11.77
C GLY A 187 9.88 5.80 10.61
N GLU A 188 9.16 6.13 9.55
CA GLU A 188 9.08 5.35 8.32
C GLU A 188 9.38 6.20 7.09
N ILE A 189 10.08 5.61 6.11
CA ILE A 189 10.22 6.11 4.75
C ILE A 189 9.19 5.41 3.86
N HIS A 190 8.42 6.19 3.12
CA HIS A 190 7.40 5.73 2.19
C HIS A 190 7.82 6.09 0.78
N VAL A 191 8.21 5.08 -0.02
CA VAL A 191 8.57 5.28 -1.44
C VAL A 191 7.49 4.66 -2.32
N THR A 192 6.81 5.49 -3.09
CA THR A 192 5.80 5.02 -4.05
C THR A 192 6.42 4.85 -5.44
N MET A 193 6.20 3.71 -6.08
CA MET A 193 6.68 3.45 -7.44
C MET A 193 5.72 2.59 -8.26
N LYS A 194 5.80 2.73 -9.59
CA LYS A 194 5.18 1.82 -10.56
C LYS A 194 5.82 0.42 -10.43
N THR A 195 5.04 -0.66 -10.49
CA THR A 195 5.56 -2.04 -10.36
C THR A 195 5.57 -2.77 -11.69
N VAL A 196 6.18 -2.13 -12.69
CA VAL A 196 6.34 -2.67 -14.05
C VAL A 196 7.76 -2.36 -14.54
N GLU A 197 8.20 -3.03 -15.59
CA GLU A 197 9.46 -2.65 -16.25
C GLU A 197 9.41 -1.24 -16.87
N PRO A 198 10.54 -0.49 -16.91
CA PRO A 198 11.85 -0.84 -16.32
C PRO A 198 11.97 -0.49 -14.82
N TYR A 199 10.91 0.01 -14.18
CA TYR A 199 10.96 0.49 -12.78
C TYR A 199 11.28 -0.60 -11.77
N ASN A 200 10.93 -1.86 -12.05
CA ASN A 200 11.31 -2.99 -11.20
C ASN A 200 12.84 -3.11 -11.06
N GLN A 201 13.59 -2.85 -12.14
CA GLN A 201 15.06 -2.93 -12.16
C GLN A 201 15.73 -1.85 -11.31
N TRP A 202 14.98 -0.88 -10.80
CA TRP A 202 15.51 0.09 -9.85
C TRP A 202 15.77 -0.53 -8.48
N ASN A 203 15.25 -1.74 -8.20
CA ASN A 203 15.60 -2.55 -7.04
C ASN A 203 15.50 -1.80 -5.69
N ILE A 204 14.45 -0.98 -5.53
CA ILE A 204 14.25 -0.08 -4.37
C ILE A 204 14.46 -0.81 -3.04
N LYS A 205 13.91 -2.02 -2.90
CA LYS A 205 14.03 -2.82 -1.67
C LYS A 205 15.47 -3.21 -1.36
N GLN A 206 16.26 -3.53 -2.38
CA GLN A 206 17.66 -3.88 -2.21
C GLN A 206 18.50 -2.64 -1.87
N LEU A 207 18.26 -1.51 -2.54
CA LEU A 207 18.93 -0.23 -2.28
C LEU A 207 18.68 0.28 -0.85
N ALA A 208 17.47 0.11 -0.34
CA ALA A 208 17.17 0.46 1.05
C ALA A 208 17.98 -0.43 2.00
N LYS A 209 17.97 -1.75 1.79
CA LYS A 209 18.71 -2.71 2.64
C LYS A 209 20.23 -2.54 2.57
N SER A 210 20.79 -2.14 1.42
CA SER A 210 22.24 -1.93 1.26
C SER A 210 22.77 -0.75 2.07
N THR A 211 21.90 0.12 2.60
CA THR A 211 22.33 1.13 3.60
C THR A 211 22.86 0.51 4.89
N GLY A 212 22.50 -0.74 5.20
CA GLY A 212 22.80 -1.40 6.47
C GLY A 212 21.92 -0.96 7.66
N HIS A 213 21.21 0.17 7.53
CA HIS A 213 20.41 0.78 8.60
C HIS A 213 18.90 0.66 8.38
N LEU A 214 18.46 0.33 7.17
CA LEU A 214 17.04 0.27 6.82
C LEU A 214 16.58 -1.16 6.55
N ALA A 215 15.32 -1.44 6.87
CA ALA A 215 14.63 -2.68 6.57
C ALA A 215 13.28 -2.41 5.91
N ILE A 216 12.82 -3.37 5.11
CA ILE A 216 11.49 -3.30 4.49
C ILE A 216 10.47 -3.80 5.50
N LYS A 217 9.57 -2.92 5.91
CA LYS A 217 8.45 -3.25 6.80
C LYS A 217 7.36 -3.98 6.03
N GLU A 218 6.88 -3.36 4.94
CA GLU A 218 5.84 -3.93 4.10
C GLU A 218 5.76 -3.25 2.72
N SER A 219 4.77 -3.64 1.92
CA SER A 219 4.45 -2.97 0.66
C SER A 219 2.94 -2.95 0.47
N ILE A 220 2.37 -1.76 0.41
CA ILE A 220 0.93 -1.53 0.24
C ILE A 220 0.62 -1.02 -1.16
N ASP A 221 -0.63 -1.19 -1.60
CA ASP A 221 -1.08 -0.58 -2.85
C ASP A 221 -1.20 0.93 -2.70
N PHE A 222 -0.71 1.68 -3.68
CA PHE A 222 -0.98 3.11 -3.78
C PHE A 222 -2.25 3.30 -4.60
N ILE A 223 -3.30 3.80 -3.97
CA ILE A 223 -4.61 3.98 -4.61
C ILE A 223 -4.84 5.50 -4.75
N PRO A 224 -4.63 6.09 -5.94
CA PRO A 224 -4.73 7.54 -6.13
C PRO A 224 -6.08 8.11 -5.69
N ASN A 225 -7.16 7.34 -5.86
CA ASN A 225 -8.52 7.73 -5.50
C ASN A 225 -8.72 7.93 -3.98
N GLN A 226 -7.82 7.44 -3.14
CA GLN A 226 -7.83 7.73 -1.70
C GLN A 226 -7.29 9.14 -1.38
N TYR A 227 -6.74 9.84 -2.37
CA TYR A 227 -6.26 11.22 -2.28
C TYR A 227 -7.06 12.08 -3.27
N PRO A 228 -8.29 12.53 -2.93
CA PRO A 228 -9.11 13.35 -3.80
C PRO A 228 -8.36 14.60 -4.29
N GLY A 229 -8.34 14.81 -5.61
CA GLY A 229 -7.62 15.93 -6.24
C GLY A 229 -6.12 15.72 -6.44
N TYR A 230 -5.52 14.62 -5.99
CA TYR A 230 -4.13 14.29 -6.30
C TYR A 230 -3.94 14.06 -7.81
N GLU A 231 -2.89 14.65 -8.37
CA GLU A 231 -2.49 14.45 -9.75
C GLU A 231 -0.99 14.11 -9.85
N HIS A 232 -0.69 12.98 -10.48
CA HIS A 232 0.70 12.62 -10.77
C HIS A 232 1.35 13.63 -11.73
N ARG A 233 2.51 14.17 -11.33
CA ARG A 233 3.33 15.06 -12.17
C ARG A 233 4.70 14.45 -12.43
N ARG A 234 5.23 14.71 -13.63
CA ARG A 234 6.58 14.32 -14.05
C ARG A 234 7.58 15.41 -13.69
N THR A 235 8.85 15.05 -13.44
CA THR A 235 9.94 15.98 -13.08
C THR A 235 10.15 17.11 -14.11
N LEU A 236 9.88 16.83 -15.39
CA LEU A 236 10.01 17.80 -16.49
C LEU A 236 8.75 18.64 -16.72
N GLY A 237 7.78 18.61 -15.80
CA GLY A 237 6.50 19.29 -15.97
C GLY A 237 5.53 18.57 -16.91
N TYR A 238 4.43 19.25 -17.24
CA TYR A 238 3.48 18.77 -18.25
C TYR A 238 4.04 18.98 -19.65
N GLN A 239 4.11 17.92 -20.45
CA GLN A 239 4.49 18.01 -21.86
C GLN A 239 3.32 17.52 -22.70
N LYS A 240 2.66 18.43 -23.43
CA LYS A 240 1.54 18.10 -24.32
C LYS A 240 1.96 16.99 -25.30
N GLY A 241 1.18 15.90 -25.36
CA GLY A 241 1.45 14.74 -26.20
C GLY A 241 2.36 13.66 -25.57
N LYS A 242 3.00 13.94 -24.43
CA LYS A 242 3.76 12.94 -23.64
C LYS A 242 3.17 12.69 -22.26
N SER A 243 2.59 13.72 -21.65
CA SER A 243 1.93 13.65 -20.36
C SER A 243 0.46 13.26 -20.54
N LYS A 244 -0.06 12.37 -19.70
CA LYS A 244 -1.52 12.16 -19.58
C LYS A 244 -2.08 13.06 -18.48
N ASN A 245 -3.39 13.31 -18.55
CA ASN A 245 -4.07 14.09 -17.53
C ASN A 245 -4.25 13.27 -16.24
N SER A 246 -4.27 13.97 -15.11
CA SER A 246 -4.51 13.42 -13.76
C SER A 246 -3.62 12.21 -13.42
N ASN A 247 -4.18 11.00 -13.23
CA ASN A 247 -3.45 9.83 -12.73
C ASN A 247 -3.32 8.67 -13.73
N ASP A 248 -3.73 8.86 -14.99
CA ASP A 248 -3.79 7.78 -15.98
C ASP A 248 -2.43 7.09 -16.24
N GLU A 249 -1.32 7.83 -16.08
CA GLU A 249 0.03 7.29 -16.23
C GLU A 249 0.41 6.27 -15.17
N ILE A 250 -0.20 6.34 -13.98
CA ILE A 250 0.11 5.47 -12.86
C ILE A 250 -0.95 4.38 -12.67
N LEU A 251 -2.23 4.63 -12.98
CA LEU A 251 -3.33 3.69 -12.72
C LEU A 251 -3.11 2.31 -13.35
N SER A 252 -2.69 2.26 -14.62
CA SER A 252 -2.43 1.00 -15.33
C SER A 252 -1.16 0.26 -14.85
N LYS A 253 -0.35 0.89 -14.00
CA LYS A 253 1.00 0.44 -13.62
C LYS A 253 1.08 -0.11 -12.20
N LYS A 254 -0.08 -0.32 -11.57
CA LYS A 254 -0.26 -0.93 -10.24
C LYS A 254 0.73 -0.38 -9.19
N PRO A 255 0.73 0.95 -8.96
CA PRO A 255 1.73 1.57 -8.13
C PRO A 255 1.62 1.03 -6.69
N LYS A 256 2.77 0.85 -6.05
CA LYS A 256 2.87 0.41 -4.65
C LYS A 256 3.71 1.37 -3.85
N THR A 257 3.36 1.54 -2.58
CA THR A 257 4.17 2.23 -1.58
C THR A 257 4.94 1.18 -0.79
N ILE A 258 6.27 1.26 -0.85
CA ILE A 258 7.16 0.44 -0.03
C ILE A 258 7.39 1.19 1.28
N ILE A 259 7.01 0.58 2.39
CA ILE A 259 7.22 1.13 3.73
C ILE A 259 8.52 0.55 4.27
N ILE A 260 9.42 1.46 4.63
CA ILE A 260 10.80 1.19 5.04
C ILE A 260 10.97 1.82 6.41
N CYS A 261 11.59 1.13 7.35
CA CYS A 261 11.89 1.67 8.67
C CYS A 261 13.33 1.38 9.03
N ARG A 262 13.77 1.92 10.17
CA ARG A 262 15.04 1.54 10.80
C ARG A 262 15.05 0.04 11.08
N LYS A 263 16.15 -0.62 10.72
CA LYS A 263 16.32 -2.07 10.87
C LYS A 263 16.14 -2.50 12.33
N GLU A 264 16.78 -1.77 13.23
CA GLU A 264 16.71 -1.97 14.68
C GLU A 264 15.27 -1.85 15.21
N ALA A 265 14.48 -0.91 14.70
CA ALA A 265 13.09 -0.73 15.11
C ALA A 265 12.21 -1.93 14.70
N LEU A 266 12.42 -2.46 13.49
CA LEU A 266 11.69 -3.64 13.02
C LEU A 266 12.07 -4.92 13.78
N GLU A 267 13.34 -5.05 14.16
CA GLU A 267 13.82 -6.18 14.95
C GLU A 267 13.22 -6.15 16.37
N LEU A 268 13.20 -4.99 17.02
CA LEU A 268 12.54 -4.80 18.32
C LEU A 268 11.04 -5.07 18.25
N GLU A 269 10.34 -4.60 17.21
CA GLU A 269 8.92 -4.86 17.01
C GLU A 269 8.62 -6.37 16.90
N LYS A 270 9.50 -7.14 16.24
CA LYS A 270 9.36 -8.60 16.13
C LYS A 270 9.57 -9.29 17.46
N LEU A 271 10.63 -8.94 18.19
CA LEU A 271 10.91 -9.51 19.51
C LEU A 271 9.77 -9.25 20.50
N GLN A 272 9.20 -8.04 20.49
CA GLN A 272 8.03 -7.71 21.32
C GLN A 272 6.80 -8.54 20.97
N LYS A 273 6.55 -8.77 19.67
CA LYS A 273 5.44 -9.62 19.21
C LYS A 273 5.63 -11.10 19.55
N GLU A 274 6.87 -11.58 19.56
CA GLU A 274 7.21 -12.95 19.96
C GLU A 274 7.04 -13.13 21.47
N ALA A 275 7.51 -12.17 22.27
CA ALA A 275 7.32 -12.18 23.72
C ALA A 275 5.82 -12.16 24.11
N ALA A 276 5.03 -11.28 23.49
CA ALA A 276 3.59 -11.19 23.78
C ALA A 276 2.81 -12.48 23.44
N LYS A 277 3.24 -13.22 22.41
CA LYS A 277 2.64 -14.51 22.08
C LYS A 277 3.00 -15.61 23.09
N ASN A 278 4.23 -15.61 23.58
CA ASN A 278 4.66 -16.57 24.59
C ASN A 278 3.95 -16.32 25.93
N ASP A 279 3.71 -15.05 26.30
CA ASP A 279 2.96 -14.70 27.50
C ASP A 279 1.47 -15.13 27.40
N ASP A 280 0.86 -15.03 26.22
CA ASP A 280 -0.52 -15.49 25.98
C ASP A 280 -0.66 -17.03 26.03
N ASP A 281 0.39 -17.77 25.63
CA ASP A 281 0.41 -19.25 25.67
C ASP A 281 0.65 -19.80 27.10
N ASP A 282 1.43 -19.12 27.94
CA ASP A 282 1.66 -19.51 29.35
C ASP A 282 0.41 -19.30 30.23
N ASP A 283 -0.47 -18.36 29.88
CA ASP A 283 -1.73 -18.07 30.57
C ASP A 283 -2.82 -19.15 30.36
N ASP A 284 -2.67 -20.01 29.34
CA ASP A 284 -3.54 -21.16 29.10
C ASP A 284 -3.09 -22.42 29.86
N ASP A 285 -1.78 -22.55 30.17
CA ASP A 285 -1.25 -23.62 31.02
C ASP A 285 -1.50 -23.35 32.52
N GLU A 286 -1.56 -22.08 32.95
CA GLU A 286 -1.95 -21.76 34.33
C GLU A 286 -3.45 -22.02 34.59
N LYS A 287 -4.32 -21.89 33.58
CA LYS A 287 -5.75 -22.26 33.69
C LYS A 287 -6.00 -23.76 33.73
N GLN A 288 -5.10 -24.59 33.21
CA GLN A 288 -5.17 -26.06 33.34
C GLN A 288 -4.60 -26.55 34.68
N SER A 289 -3.58 -25.90 35.23
CA SER A 289 -2.99 -26.28 36.53
C SER A 289 -3.86 -25.87 37.74
N VAL A 290 -4.62 -24.78 37.65
CA VAL A 290 -5.57 -24.35 38.70
C VAL A 290 -6.85 -25.20 38.73
N LYS A 291 -7.28 -25.80 37.61
CA LYS A 291 -8.41 -26.76 37.60
C LYS A 291 -8.06 -28.11 38.23
N ASN A 292 -6.81 -28.54 38.19
CA ASN A 292 -6.38 -29.83 38.79
C ASN A 292 -6.11 -29.76 40.31
N LYS A 293 -5.99 -28.57 40.91
CA LYS A 293 -5.81 -28.43 42.38
C LYS A 293 -7.10 -28.34 43.19
N LYS A 294 -8.29 -28.21 42.56
CA LYS A 294 -9.58 -28.13 43.28
C LYS A 294 -10.32 -29.46 43.49
N VAL A 295 -9.75 -30.60 43.09
CA VAL A 295 -10.44 -31.91 43.17
C VAL A 295 -10.03 -32.78 44.38
N ASN A 296 -9.06 -32.38 45.20
CA ASN A 296 -8.52 -33.23 46.27
C ASN A 296 -8.61 -32.67 47.70
N VAL A 297 -9.74 -32.07 48.07
CA VAL A 297 -10.08 -31.86 49.50
C VAL A 297 -11.52 -32.32 49.74
N GLY A 298 -11.69 -33.59 50.08
CA GLY A 298 -13.04 -34.13 50.32
C GLY A 298 -13.14 -35.64 50.49
N LYS A 299 -12.25 -36.30 51.24
CA LYS A 299 -12.55 -37.63 51.81
C LYS A 299 -12.59 -37.54 53.33
N LYS A 300 -13.82 -37.48 53.85
CA LYS A 300 -14.18 -37.64 55.26
C LYS A 300 -13.63 -38.97 55.79
N VAL A 301 -12.79 -38.90 56.82
CA VAL A 301 -12.49 -40.03 57.72
C VAL A 301 -13.58 -40.03 58.81
N LYS A 302 -14.36 -41.12 58.89
CA LYS A 302 -15.24 -41.40 60.03
C LYS A 302 -14.39 -42.00 61.15
N PHE A 303 -14.30 -41.32 62.29
CA PHE A 303 -13.83 -41.92 63.54
C PHE A 303 -15.03 -42.43 64.34
N ASN A 304 -14.98 -43.71 64.69
CA ASN A 304 -15.82 -44.34 65.71
C ASN A 304 -15.20 -44.06 67.08
N LEU A 305 -15.98 -43.54 68.03
CA LEU A 305 -15.63 -43.50 69.44
C LEU A 305 -16.79 -44.10 70.24
N ASN A 306 -16.61 -45.37 70.59
CA ASN A 306 -17.20 -45.98 71.77
C ASN A 306 -16.12 -46.00 72.85
N ASN A 307 -16.58 -45.81 74.09
CA ASN A 307 -15.94 -46.08 75.39
C ASN A 307 -15.22 -44.91 76.11
N PHE A 308 -15.86 -44.58 77.25
CA PHE A 308 -15.45 -43.85 78.45
C PHE A 308 -15.29 -42.33 78.36
#